data_AF-A0A9J6FQC4-F1
#
_entry.id   AF-A0A9J6FQC4-F1
#
_cell.length_a   1.000
_cell.length_b   1.000
_cell.length_c   1.000
_cell.angle_alpha   90.00
_cell.angle_beta   90.00
_cell.angle_gamma   90.00
#
_symmetry.space_group_name_H-M   'P 1'
#
loop_
_entity.id
_entity.type
_entity.pdbx_description
1 polymer ?
#
loop_
_entity_poly.entity_id
_entity_poly.type
_entity_poly.pdbx_seq_one_letter_code
_entity_poly.pdbx_strand_id
1 'polypeptide(L)' 'MKKSVHCWLEVIFIDATYKLLETRMSCFLVIIENSNGESEIVAVGLFAAEDAHTLRWFFEVFKDLNPKWDSRG' A
#
# COMPACT_ATOMS: atom_id res chain seq x y z
N MET A 1 -1.29 12.61 -3.60
CA MET A 1 -1.43 11.62 -2.52
C MET A 1 -2.86 11.13 -2.29
N LYS A 2 -3.93 11.88 -2.63
CA LYS A 2 -5.33 11.43 -2.44
C LYS A 2 -6.16 11.33 -3.73
N LYS A 3 -5.56 11.43 -4.92
CA LYS A 3 -6.37 11.41 -6.15
C LYS A 3 -6.69 9.98 -6.58
N SER A 4 -5.68 9.11 -6.68
CA SER A 4 -5.89 7.77 -7.22
C SER A 4 -6.68 6.86 -6.27
N VAL A 5 -6.48 6.97 -4.96
CA VAL A 5 -7.24 6.21 -3.94
C VAL A 5 -8.73 6.59 -3.87
N HIS A 6 -9.10 7.72 -4.47
CA HIS A 6 -10.47 8.22 -4.52
C HIS A 6 -11.14 7.98 -5.88
N CYS A 7 -10.37 7.52 -6.87
CA CYS A 7 -10.86 7.09 -8.17
C CYS A 7 -11.09 5.58 -8.16
N TRP A 8 -11.70 5.04 -9.23
CA TRP A 8 -11.84 3.61 -9.39
C TRP A 8 -10.45 2.95 -9.51
N LEU A 9 -10.16 2.06 -8.58
CA LEU A 9 -8.90 1.31 -8.50
C LEU A 9 -9.00 0.09 -9.40
N GLU A 10 -8.07 -0.07 -10.34
CA GLU A 10 -8.05 -1.25 -11.20
C GLU A 10 -7.10 -2.32 -10.65
N VAL A 11 -5.90 -1.90 -10.23
CA VAL A 11 -4.85 -2.82 -9.78
C VAL A 11 -4.11 -2.22 -8.59
N ILE A 12 -3.72 -3.10 -7.66
CA ILE A 12 -2.84 -2.79 -6.54
C ILE A 12 -1.59 -3.64 -6.70
N PHE A 13 -0.43 -3.00 -6.71
CA PHE A 13 0.87 -3.64 -6.69
C PHE A 13 1.50 -3.46 -5.32
N ILE A 14 2.10 -4.53 -4.81
CA ILE A 14 2.83 -4.51 -3.55
C ILE A 14 4.21 -5.09 -3.85
N ASP A 15 5.24 -4.29 -3.63
CA ASP A 15 6.63 -4.71 -3.79
C ASP A 15 7.38 -4.54 -2.47
N ALA A 16 8.20 -5.53 -2.11
CA ALA A 16 9.01 -5.51 -0.90
C ALA A 16 10.48 -5.46 -1.28
N THR A 17 11.20 -4.44 -0.82
CA THR A 17 12.62 -4.28 -1.07
C THR A 17 13.42 -4.21 0.23
N TYR A 18 14.50 -4.99 0.26
CA TYR A 18 15.46 -5.04 1.36
C TYR A 18 16.71 -4.21 1.10
N LYS A 19 16.84 -3.64 -0.11
CA LYS A 19 18.08 -2.98 -0.57
C LYS A 19 18.18 -1.51 -0.17
N LEU A 20 17.08 -0.90 0.26
CA LEU A 20 16.99 0.55 0.48
C LEU A 20 17.46 0.97 1.87
N LEU A 21 17.47 0.07 2.84
CA LEU A 21 17.82 0.36 4.22
C LEU A 21 19.03 -0.48 4.62
N GLU A 22 20.03 0.14 5.25
CA GLU A 22 21.16 -0.59 5.87
C GLU A 22 20.74 -1.36 7.14
N THR A 23 19.45 -1.32 7.46
CA THR A 23 18.81 -2.06 8.53
C THR A 23 18.19 -3.36 8.00
N ARG A 24 18.09 -4.41 8.82
CA ARG A 24 17.42 -5.69 8.47
C ARG A 24 15.88 -5.59 8.38
N MET A 25 15.36 -4.44 7.99
CA MET A 25 13.94 -4.19 7.80
C MET A 25 13.63 -4.15 6.31
N SER A 26 12.49 -4.69 5.93
CA SER A 26 12.00 -4.57 4.56
C SER A 26 11.12 -3.34 4.38
N CYS A 27 11.22 -2.75 3.19
CA CYS A 27 10.40 -1.62 2.78
C CYS A 27 9.36 -2.13 1.79
N PHE A 28 8.09 -2.09 2.17
CA PHE A 28 6.98 -2.38 1.27
C PHE A 28 6.48 -1.10 0.65
N LEU A 29 6.33 -1.11 -0.67
CA LEU A 29 5.70 -0.07 -1.46
C LEU A 29 4.34 -0.59 -1.92
N VAL A 30 3.29 0.15 -1.57
CA VAL A 30 1.95 -0.10 -2.11
C VAL A 30 1.71 0.93 -3.20
N ILE A 31 1.59 0.44 -4.42
CA ILE A 31 1.34 1.22 -5.62
C ILE A 31 -0.04 0.88 -6.12
N ILE A 32 -0.76 1.90 -6.55
CA ILE A 32 -2.09 1.78 -7.12
C ILE A 32 -2.05 2.29 -8.54
N GLU A 33 -2.76 1.60 -9.43
CA GLU A 33 -3.06 2.08 -10.77
C GLU A 33 -4.56 2.39 -10.89
N ASN A 34 -4.87 3.60 -11.35
CA ASN A 34 -6.24 4.02 -11.62
C ASN A 34 -6.68 3.66 -13.05
N SER A 35 -7.97 3.84 -13.37
CA SER A 35 -8.52 3.56 -14.71
C SER A 35 -7.95 4.38 -15.86
N ASN A 36 -7.13 5.39 -15.56
CA ASN A 36 -6.43 6.17 -16.58
C ASN A 36 -5.00 5.67 -16.80
N GLY A 37 -4.61 4.55 -16.17
CA GLY A 37 -3.25 4.00 -16.23
C GLY A 37 -2.24 4.81 -15.41
N GLU A 38 -2.69 5.71 -14.53
CA GLU A 38 -1.77 6.49 -13.69
C GLU A 38 -1.44 5.73 -12.41
N SER A 39 -0.14 5.49 -12.19
CA SER A 39 0.36 4.83 -10.99
C SER A 39 0.74 5.83 -9.90
N GLU A 40 0.34 5.59 -8.66
CA GLU A 40 0.69 6.41 -7.49
C GLU A 40 1.14 5.50 -6.32
N ILE A 41 2.21 5.87 -5.62
CA ILE A 41 2.57 5.24 -4.34
C ILE A 41 1.61 5.77 -3.28
N VAL A 42 0.84 4.87 -2.66
CA VAL A 42 -0.22 5.24 -1.71
C VAL A 42 0.11 4.87 -0.27
N ALA A 43 1.03 3.93 -0.07
CA ALA A 43 1.56 3.61 1.25
C ALA A 43 2.99 3.09 1.16
N VAL A 44 3.74 3.33 2.23
CA VAL A 44 5.07 2.76 2.47
C VAL A 44 5.04 2.16 3.87
N GLY A 45 5.44 0.90 4.00
CA GLY A 45 5.55 0.22 5.28
C GLY A 45 6.98 -0.26 5.52
N LEU A 46 7.48 -0.05 6.73
CA LEU A 46 8.78 -0.57 7.17
C LEU A 46 8.53 -1.72 8.14
N PHE A 47 9.01 -2.91 7.79
CA PHE A 47 8.70 -4.14 8.50
C PHE A 47 9.97 -4.71 9.13
N ALA A 48 9.94 -4.89 10.46
CA ALA A 48 10.97 -5.64 11.17
C ALA A 48 10.78 -7.16 11.04
N ALA A 49 9.55 -7.60 10.74
CA ALA A 49 9.18 -8.98 10.47
C ALA A 49 8.09 -9.02 9.38
N GLU A 50 8.25 -9.93 8.42
CA GLU A 50 7.31 -10.17 7.32
C GLU A 50 6.43 -11.39 7.61
N ASP A 51 5.72 -11.37 8.74
CA ASP A 51 4.75 -12.40 9.06
C ASP A 51 3.31 -11.97 8.69
N ALA A 52 2.43 -12.96 8.62
CA ALA A 52 1.04 -12.75 8.23
C ALA A 52 0.27 -11.81 9.17
N HIS A 53 0.61 -11.78 10.46
CA HIS A 53 -0.05 -10.91 11.42
C HIS A 53 0.37 -9.45 11.19
N THR A 54 1.67 -9.20 11.00
CA THR A 54 2.21 -7.86 10.74
C THR A 54 1.69 -7.28 9.42
N LEU A 55 1.64 -8.09 8.35
CA LEU A 55 1.07 -7.66 7.06
C LEU A 55 -0.43 -7.40 7.16
N ARG A 56 -1.18 -8.26 7.86
CA ARG A 56 -2.62 -8.07 8.07
C ARG A 56 -2.91 -6.77 8.82
N TRP A 57 -2.19 -6.52 9.90
CA TRP A 57 -2.31 -5.29 10.67
C TRP A 57 -2.02 -4.06 9.79
N PHE A 58 -0.97 -4.10 8.97
CA PHE A 58 -0.65 -3.01 8.05
C PHE A 58 -1.81 -2.70 7.08
N PHE A 59 -2.42 -3.73 6.48
CA PHE A 59 -3.55 -3.52 5.58
C PHE A 59 -4.83 -3.07 6.31
N GLU A 60 -5.05 -3.52 7.54
CA GLU A 60 -6.16 -3.04 8.39
C GLU A 60 -6.00 -1.55 8.69
N VAL A 61 -4.82 -1.13 9.15
CA VAL A 61 -4.49 0.29 9.37
C VAL A 61 -4.62 1.10 8.09
N PHE A 62 -4.13 0.58 6.96
CA PHE A 62 -4.26 1.26 5.67
C PHE A 62 -5.73 1.50 5.30
N LYS A 63 -6.61 0.52 5.48
CA LYS A 63 -8.06 0.65 5.22
C LYS A 63 -8.72 1.64 6.17
N ASP A 64 -8.39 1.59 7.46
CA ASP A 64 -8.94 2.52 8.46
C ASP A 64 -8.58 3.98 8.15
N LEU A 65 -7.37 4.22 7.65
CA LEU A 65 -6.91 5.54 7.22
C LEU A 65 -7.51 5.98 5.87
N ASN A 66 -8.03 5.04 5.08
CA ASN A 66 -8.61 5.27 3.76
C ASN A 66 -10.05 4.72 3.68
N PRO A 67 -11.02 5.27 4.42
CA PRO A 67 -12.38 4.73 4.51
C PRO A 67 -13.14 4.71 3.17
N LYS A 68 -12.71 5.52 2.18
CA LYS A 68 -13.26 5.51 0.81
C LYS A 68 -12.78 4.32 -0.04
N TRP A 69 -11.89 3.50 0.51
CA TRP A 69 -11.45 2.24 -0.09
C TRP A 69 -12.62 1.28 -0.34
N ASP A 70 -13.57 1.22 0.58
CA ASP A 70 -14.70 0.26 0.54
C ASP A 70 -16.03 0.94 0.18
N SER A 71 -16.00 2.25 -0.13
CA SER A 71 -17.17 2.91 -0.70
C SER A 71 -17.33 2.47 -2.14
N ARG A 72 -18.04 1.35 -2.32
CA ARG A 72 -18.62 0.95 -3.60
C ARG A 72 -19.44 2.14 -4.11
N GLY A 73 -19.07 2.66 -5.28
CA GLY A 73 -19.97 3.51 -6.06
C GLY A 73 -21.23 2.75 -6.42
#